data_AF-B6YRL7-F1
#
_entry.id   AF-B6YRL7-F1
#
_cell.length_a   1.000
_cell.length_b   1.000
_cell.length_c   1.000
_cell.angle_alpha   90.00
_cell.angle_beta   90.00
_cell.angle_gamma   90.00
#
_symmetry.space_group_name_H-M   'P 1'
#
loop_
_entity.id
_entity.type
_entity.pdbx_description
1 polymer ?
#
loop_
_entity_poly.entity_id
_entity_poly.type
_entity_poly.pdbx_seq_one_letter_code
_entity_poly.pdbx_strand_id
1 'polypeptide(L)'
;MNDEIGNRIKILMGKENISPQSFANEIGITPGGLNHILTGRNKPRYDILLKIVEKYKAISLEWLILGNLPMYKREKATFAPIKELAPPNTDFSKLPEINESKNIKERTIVNKSEKFPSVGEFSMFESIEEIRVYFKNKTYLVLKPEK
;
A
#
# COMPACT_ATOMS: atom_id res chain seq x y z
N MET A 1 19.06 4.23 8.03
CA MET A 1 18.54 3.44 6.90
C MET A 1 18.16 4.41 5.79
N ASN A 2 18.87 4.40 4.66
CA ASN A 2 18.56 5.22 3.48
C ASN A 2 17.14 4.91 2.99
N ASP A 3 16.35 5.93 2.65
CA ASP A 3 14.99 5.74 2.13
C ASP A 3 14.99 4.84 0.89
N GLU A 4 14.36 3.67 1.01
CA GLU A 4 14.29 2.67 -0.05
C GLU A 4 13.53 3.18 -1.30
N ILE A 5 12.62 4.14 -1.13
CA ILE A 5 11.88 4.75 -2.26
C ILE A 5 12.81 5.63 -3.11
N GLY A 6 13.71 6.40 -2.50
CA GLY A 6 14.66 7.23 -3.22
C GLY A 6 15.56 6.41 -4.14
N ASN A 7 16.00 5.23 -3.69
CA ASN A 7 16.78 4.31 -4.51
C ASN A 7 15.98 3.74 -5.69
N ARG A 8 14.70 3.42 -5.49
CA ARG A 8 13.81 2.98 -6.58
C ARG A 8 13.55 4.07 -7.61
N ILE A 9 13.45 5.33 -7.19
CA ILE A 9 13.38 6.46 -8.11
C ILE A 9 14.68 6.56 -8.94
N LYS A 10 15.85 6.37 -8.34
CA LYS A 10 17.12 6.31 -9.10
C LYS A 10 17.15 5.18 -10.12
N ILE A 11 16.64 3.99 -9.75
CA ILE A 11 16.53 2.85 -10.67
C ILE A 11 15.63 3.21 -11.84
N LEU A 12 14.45 3.80 -11.57
CA LEU A 12 13.52 4.25 -12.60
C LEU A 12 14.18 5.26 -13.55
N MET A 13 14.84 6.29 -13.00
CA MET A 13 15.57 7.27 -13.81
C MET A 13 16.65 6.63 -14.70
N GLY A 14 17.37 5.64 -14.17
CA GLY A 14 18.37 4.88 -14.93
C GLY A 14 17.75 4.03 -16.04
N LYS A 15 16.54 3.48 -15.84
CA LYS A 15 15.81 2.73 -16.87
C LYS A 15 15.28 3.62 -17.99
N GLU A 16 14.81 4.81 -17.64
CA GLU A 16 14.32 5.81 -18.60
C GLU A 16 15.47 6.62 -19.22
N ASN A 17 16.72 6.45 -18.74
CA ASN A 17 17.92 7.17 -19.17
C ASN A 17 17.79 8.70 -19.10
N ILE A 18 17.21 9.20 -18.01
CA ILE A 18 16.95 10.63 -17.78
C ILE A 18 17.68 11.18 -16.56
N SER A 19 18.02 12.48 -16.62
CA SER A 19 18.69 13.17 -15.53
C SER A 19 17.73 13.52 -14.38
N PRO A 20 18.24 13.80 -13.16
CA PRO A 20 17.42 14.26 -12.04
C PRO A 20 16.61 15.53 -12.37
N GLN A 21 17.22 16.48 -13.11
CA GLN A 21 16.49 17.67 -13.54
C GLN A 21 15.33 17.32 -14.48
N SER A 22 15.54 16.44 -15.48
CA SER A 22 14.48 16.04 -16.40
C SER A 22 13.34 15.32 -15.68
N PHE A 23 13.70 14.37 -14.80
CA PHE A 23 12.72 13.64 -13.98
C PHE A 23 11.87 14.59 -13.13
N ALA A 24 12.50 15.53 -12.42
CA ALA A 24 11.80 16.52 -11.60
C ALA A 24 10.81 17.35 -12.42
N ASN A 25 11.23 17.79 -13.62
CA ASN A 25 10.39 18.55 -14.54
C ASN A 25 9.20 17.72 -15.04
N GLU A 26 9.44 16.46 -15.42
CA GLU A 26 8.41 15.56 -15.95
C GLU A 26 7.28 15.24 -14.95
N ILE A 27 7.62 15.11 -13.66
CA ILE A 27 6.64 14.88 -12.60
C ILE A 27 6.15 16.19 -11.95
N GLY A 28 6.64 17.34 -12.41
CA GLY A 28 6.23 18.66 -11.92
C GLY A 28 6.57 18.91 -10.44
N ILE A 29 7.82 18.67 -10.04
CA ILE A 29 8.38 19.04 -8.73
C ILE A 29 9.69 19.82 -8.89
N THR A 30 10.16 20.45 -7.82
CA THR A 30 11.45 21.16 -7.84
C THR A 30 12.63 20.17 -7.77
N PRO A 31 13.77 20.43 -8.44
CA PRO A 31 14.97 19.59 -8.35
C PRO A 31 15.49 19.44 -6.91
N GLY A 32 15.38 20.48 -6.08
CA GLY A 32 15.72 20.41 -4.66
C GLY A 32 14.81 19.45 -3.89
N GLY A 33 13.51 19.49 -4.16
CA GLY A 33 12.54 18.55 -3.59
C GLY A 33 12.83 17.11 -3.98
N LEU A 34 13.14 16.86 -5.26
CA LEU A 34 13.58 15.55 -5.72
C LEU A 34 14.86 15.11 -5.01
N ASN A 35 15.88 15.97 -4.94
CA ASN A 35 17.17 15.63 -4.35
C ASN A 35 17.03 15.23 -2.86
N HIS A 36 16.14 15.88 -2.11
CA HIS A 36 15.89 15.53 -0.71
C HIS A 36 15.30 14.12 -0.57
N ILE A 37 14.49 13.69 -1.55
CA ILE A 37 13.95 12.32 -1.63
C ILE A 37 15.05 11.32 -2.03
N LEU A 38 15.85 11.65 -3.04
CA LEU A 38 16.92 10.77 -3.53
C LEU A 38 18.03 10.53 -2.50
N THR A 39 18.26 11.50 -1.62
CA THR A 39 19.24 11.42 -0.52
C THR A 39 18.66 10.83 0.76
N GLY A 40 17.34 10.55 0.79
CA GLY A 40 16.66 10.00 1.95
C GLY A 40 16.58 10.93 3.15
N ARG A 41 16.72 12.24 2.93
CA ARG A 41 16.47 13.25 3.98
C ARG A 41 14.98 13.45 4.19
N ASN A 42 14.18 13.29 3.13
CA ASN A 42 12.73 13.44 3.15
C ASN A 42 12.05 12.24 2.49
N LYS A 43 11.00 11.73 3.14
CA LYS A 43 10.06 10.81 2.48
C LYS A 43 9.23 11.55 1.43
N PRO A 44 8.99 10.95 0.26
CA PRO A 44 8.07 11.52 -0.71
C PRO A 44 6.66 11.55 -0.11
N ARG A 45 5.97 12.66 -0.33
CA ARG A 45 4.55 12.78 -0.01
C ARG A 45 3.73 11.99 -1.04
N TYR A 46 2.50 11.66 -0.67
CA TYR A 46 1.58 10.86 -1.49
C TYR A 46 1.38 11.43 -2.90
N ASP A 47 1.26 12.75 -3.03
CA ASP A 47 1.12 13.45 -4.31
C ASP A 47 2.30 13.21 -5.26
N ILE A 48 3.53 13.14 -4.73
CA ILE A 48 4.72 12.85 -5.52
C ILE A 48 4.68 11.42 -6.05
N LEU A 49 4.27 10.46 -5.23
CA LEU A 49 4.15 9.06 -5.65
C LEU A 49 3.11 8.91 -6.76
N LEU A 50 1.95 9.58 -6.64
CA LEU A 50 0.93 9.62 -7.68
C LEU A 50 1.46 10.21 -8.98
N LYS A 51 2.09 11.38 -8.93
CA LYS A 51 2.69 12.03 -10.11
C LYS A 51 3.66 11.11 -10.86
N ILE A 52 4.46 10.34 -10.13
CA ILE A 52 5.38 9.35 -10.72
C ILE A 52 4.60 8.26 -11.46
N VAL A 53 3.60 7.62 -10.84
CA VAL A 53 2.87 6.51 -11.49
C VAL A 53 1.88 6.96 -12.56
N GLU A 54 1.46 8.23 -12.53
CA GLU A 54 0.70 8.87 -13.61
C GLU A 54 1.58 9.15 -14.84
N LYS A 55 2.80 9.66 -14.61
CA LYS A 55 3.78 9.91 -15.68
C LYS A 55 4.31 8.61 -16.27
N TYR A 56 4.70 7.66 -15.42
CA TYR A 56 5.26 6.36 -15.81
C TYR A 56 4.20 5.26 -15.61
N LYS A 57 3.20 5.23 -16.50
CA LYS A 57 2.02 4.36 -16.33
C LYS A 57 2.32 2.87 -16.22
N ALA A 58 3.42 2.42 -16.80
CA ALA A 58 3.88 1.04 -16.73
C ALA A 58 4.41 0.65 -15.33
N ILE A 59 4.76 1.62 -14.49
CA ILE A 59 5.35 1.37 -13.17
C ILE A 59 4.27 1.01 -12.14
N SER A 60 4.55 -0.03 -11.35
CA SER A 60 3.76 -0.44 -10.20
C SER A 60 3.98 0.50 -9.02
N LEU A 61 2.89 0.99 -8.45
CA LEU A 61 2.92 1.78 -7.22
C LEU A 61 3.41 0.93 -6.04
N GLU A 62 3.01 -0.33 -6.03
CA GLU A 62 3.36 -1.31 -5.01
C GLU A 62 4.86 -1.59 -5.05
N TRP A 63 5.48 -1.73 -6.23
CA TRP A 63 6.94 -1.79 -6.32
C TRP A 63 7.61 -0.51 -5.84
N LEU A 64 7.06 0.67 -6.17
CA LEU A 64 7.63 1.94 -5.78
C LEU A 64 7.56 2.18 -4.26
N ILE A 65 6.59 1.60 -3.55
CA ILE A 65 6.39 1.76 -2.10
C ILE A 65 6.97 0.60 -1.30
N LEU A 66 6.69 -0.65 -1.68
CA LEU A 66 7.05 -1.87 -0.94
C LEU A 66 8.35 -2.54 -1.40
N GLY A 67 8.70 -2.45 -2.69
CA GLY A 67 10.03 -2.82 -3.20
C GLY A 67 10.24 -4.32 -3.44
N ASN A 68 9.38 -5.17 -2.90
CA ASN A 68 9.42 -6.63 -3.03
C ASN A 68 8.53 -7.18 -4.17
N LEU A 69 7.98 -6.29 -5.01
CA LEU A 69 7.07 -6.64 -6.11
C LEU A 69 7.67 -6.31 -7.49
N PRO A 70 7.07 -6.78 -8.60
CA PRO A 70 7.56 -6.44 -9.92
C PRO A 70 7.48 -4.93 -10.21
N MET A 71 8.56 -4.36 -10.76
CA MET A 71 8.65 -2.94 -11.12
C MET A 71 7.55 -2.50 -12.09
N TYR A 72 7.26 -3.35 -13.07
CA TYR A 72 6.26 -3.07 -14.08
C TYR A 72 4.94 -3.77 -13.75
N LYS A 73 3.83 -3.06 -14.01
CA LYS A 73 2.50 -3.65 -13.96
C LYS A 73 2.44 -4.79 -14.98
N ARG A 74 1.91 -5.94 -14.58
CA ARG A 74 1.50 -6.95 -15.55
C ARG A 74 0.38 -6.35 -16.39
N GLU A 75 0.52 -6.39 -17.71
CA GLU A 75 -0.61 -6.14 -18.59
C GLU A 75 -1.71 -7.10 -18.15
N LYS A 76 -2.87 -6.55 -17.78
CA LYS A 76 -4.06 -7.39 -17.67
C LYS A 76 -4.24 -7.93 -19.08
N ALA A 77 -4.00 -9.23 -19.27
CA ALA A 77 -4.41 -9.92 -20.46
C ALA A 77 -5.86 -9.49 -20.70
N THR A 78 -6.08 -8.73 -21.76
CA THR A 78 -7.43 -8.44 -22.22
C THR A 78 -8.06 -9.80 -22.40
N PHE A 79 -9.09 -10.10 -21.61
CA PHE A 79 -9.90 -11.27 -21.86
C PHE A 79 -10.34 -11.15 -23.31
N ALA A 80 -9.77 -11.98 -24.19
CA ALA A 80 -10.31 -12.17 -25.52
C ALA A 80 -11.80 -12.50 -25.33
N PRO A 81 -12.71 -11.92 -26.13
CA PRO A 81 -14.11 -12.26 -26.02
C PRO A 81 -14.23 -13.77 -26.14
N ILE A 82 -14.73 -14.41 -25.08
CA ILE A 82 -15.00 -15.84 -25.06
C ILE A 82 -16.02 -16.03 -26.18
N LYS A 83 -15.59 -16.62 -27.30
CA LYS A 83 -16.51 -17.06 -28.34
C LYS A 83 -17.34 -18.15 -27.70
N GLU A 84 -18.58 -17.81 -27.39
CA GLU A 84 -19.61 -18.64 -26.80
C GLU A 84 -19.73 -19.95 -27.59
N LEU A 85 -19.08 -21.00 -27.10
CA LEU A 85 -19.44 -22.38 -27.41
C LEU A 85 -20.45 -22.76 -26.33
N ALA A 86 -21.66 -23.05 -26.77
CA ALA A 86 -22.86 -23.25 -25.96
C ALA A 86 -22.63 -24.08 -24.68
N PRO A 87 -23.30 -23.75 -23.55
CA PRO A 87 -23.20 -24.54 -22.34
C PRO A 87 -23.86 -25.92 -22.52
N PRO A 88 -23.26 -27.01 -22.02
CA PRO A 88 -24.00 -28.24 -21.80
C PRO A 88 -24.98 -28.01 -20.65
N ASN A 89 -26.26 -28.27 -20.92
CA ASN A 89 -27.35 -28.20 -19.96
C ASN A 89 -26.97 -28.89 -18.64
N THR A 90 -26.78 -28.10 -17.58
CA THR A 90 -26.72 -28.62 -16.21
C THR A 90 -28.04 -28.24 -15.56
N ASP A 91 -28.87 -29.25 -15.31
CA ASP A 91 -30.19 -29.16 -14.72
C ASP A 91 -30.11 -28.61 -13.28
N PHE A 92 -30.73 -27.46 -13.03
CA PHE A 92 -30.76 -26.76 -11.75
C PHE A 92 -31.99 -27.12 -10.88
N SER A 93 -32.64 -28.26 -11.12
CA SER A 93 -33.89 -28.65 -10.44
C SER A 93 -33.75 -29.07 -8.97
N LYS A 94 -32.80 -28.53 -8.21
CA LYS A 94 -32.76 -28.72 -6.75
C LYS A 94 -32.11 -27.55 -6.01
N LEU A 95 -32.86 -26.48 -5.83
CA LEU A 95 -32.63 -25.48 -4.79
C LEU A 95 -33.85 -25.44 -3.85
N PRO A 96 -33.67 -25.59 -2.52
CA PRO A 96 -34.73 -25.26 -1.58
C PRO A 96 -34.81 -23.74 -1.38
N GLU A 97 -36.01 -23.19 -1.58
CA GLU A 97 -36.40 -21.82 -1.21
C GLU A 97 -36.35 -21.63 0.31
N ILE A 98 -35.74 -20.54 0.80
CA ILE A 98 -36.06 -19.99 2.11
C ILE A 98 -36.06 -18.45 2.07
N ASN A 99 -37.27 -17.94 1.78
CA ASN A 99 -37.97 -16.74 2.25
C ASN A 99 -37.18 -15.53 2.81
N GLU A 100 -37.41 -14.40 2.14
CA GLU A 100 -37.27 -13.05 2.68
C GLU A 100 -38.18 -12.81 3.89
N SER A 101 -37.67 -12.08 4.88
CA SER A 101 -38.49 -11.22 5.73
C SER A 101 -37.65 -10.05 6.26
N LYS A 102 -38.05 -8.84 5.84
CA LYS A 102 -37.62 -7.55 6.38
C LYS A 102 -38.32 -7.30 7.72
N ASN A 103 -37.60 -6.92 8.77
CA ASN A 103 -37.96 -5.76 9.60
C ASN A 103 -36.82 -5.31 10.54
N ILE A 104 -36.89 -4.05 10.95
CA ILE A 104 -35.82 -3.20 11.47
C ILE A 104 -36.06 -2.89 12.97
N LYS A 105 -34.95 -2.68 13.71
CA LYS A 105 -34.78 -2.04 15.03
C LYS A 105 -35.11 -2.89 16.27
N GLU A 106 -34.10 -3.12 17.11
CA GLU A 106 -33.88 -2.29 18.30
C GLU A 106 -32.48 -2.51 18.92
N ARG A 107 -31.99 -1.44 19.55
CA ARG A 107 -30.70 -1.37 20.25
C ARG A 107 -30.67 -2.36 21.41
N THR A 108 -29.56 -3.07 21.55
CA THR A 108 -29.11 -3.54 22.87
C THR A 108 -27.64 -3.16 23.02
N ILE A 109 -27.39 -2.39 24.07
CA ILE A 109 -26.08 -1.94 24.53
C ILE A 109 -25.27 -3.19 24.88
N VAL A 110 -24.19 -3.43 24.15
CA VAL A 110 -23.21 -4.47 24.50
C VAL A 110 -21.96 -3.77 25.00
N ASN A 111 -21.74 -3.84 26.30
CA ASN A 111 -20.42 -3.70 26.90
C ASN A 111 -19.48 -4.69 26.22
N LYS A 112 -18.69 -4.21 25.27
CA LYS A 112 -17.63 -5.00 24.64
C LYS A 112 -16.33 -4.46 25.19
N SER A 113 -15.72 -5.25 26.08
CA SER A 113 -14.29 -5.14 26.36
C SER A 113 -13.59 -5.09 25.00
N GLU A 114 -12.95 -3.96 24.68
CA GLU A 114 -12.11 -3.88 23.51
C GLU A 114 -10.96 -4.85 23.77
N LYS A 115 -11.12 -6.07 23.24
CA LYS A 115 -10.02 -7.00 23.03
C LYS A 115 -9.00 -6.23 22.20
N PHE A 116 -7.97 -5.73 22.85
CA PHE A 116 -6.75 -5.37 22.15
C PHE A 116 -6.37 -6.60 21.32
N PRO A 117 -5.99 -6.43 20.04
CA PRO A 117 -5.40 -7.54 19.31
C PRO A 117 -4.27 -8.07 20.19
N SER A 118 -4.28 -9.36 20.48
CA SER A 118 -3.11 -10.03 21.05
C SER A 118 -2.00 -9.69 20.07
N VAL A 119 -1.15 -8.76 20.47
CA VAL A 119 0.02 -8.37 19.73
C VAL A 119 0.76 -9.69 19.53
N GLY A 120 0.70 -10.22 18.30
CA GLY A 120 1.30 -11.50 17.97
C GLY A 120 2.72 -11.48 18.50
N GLU A 121 3.13 -12.57 19.14
CA GLU A 121 4.45 -12.74 19.76
C GLU A 121 5.48 -11.92 19.01
N PHE A 122 5.87 -10.77 19.59
CA PHE A 122 6.95 -9.99 19.05
C PHE A 122 8.18 -10.87 19.20
N SER A 123 8.52 -11.54 18.10
CA SER A 123 9.69 -12.39 17.96
C SER A 123 10.92 -11.55 18.31
N MET A 124 11.37 -11.69 19.55
CA MET A 124 12.41 -10.90 20.22
C MET A 124 13.79 -11.33 19.72
N PHE A 125 14.11 -11.06 18.46
CA PHE A 125 15.44 -11.37 17.91
C PHE A 125 16.32 -10.16 17.65
N GLU A 126 15.87 -8.96 18.03
CA GLU A 126 16.71 -7.76 17.97
C GLU A 126 16.56 -6.95 19.25
N SER A 127 17.68 -6.39 19.74
CA SER A 127 17.69 -5.52 20.91
C SER A 127 16.81 -4.30 20.66
N ILE A 128 15.77 -4.14 21.47
CA ILE A 128 14.83 -3.03 21.34
C ILE A 128 15.55 -1.73 21.74
N GLU A 129 15.73 -0.81 20.79
CA GLU A 129 16.34 0.50 21.07
C GLU A 129 15.35 1.46 21.73
N GLU A 130 14.07 1.42 21.33
CA GLU A 130 13.04 2.37 21.78
C GLU A 130 11.62 1.83 21.55
N ILE A 131 10.71 2.05 22.49
CA ILE A 131 9.26 1.82 22.33
C ILE A 131 8.54 3.17 22.45
N ARG A 132 7.65 3.46 21.48
CA ARG A 132 6.76 4.65 21.53
C ARG A 132 5.30 4.24 21.68
N VAL A 133 4.65 4.76 22.73
CA VAL A 133 3.21 4.62 22.96
C VAL A 133 2.53 5.94 22.62
N TYR A 134 1.62 5.94 21.65
CA TYR A 134 0.88 7.14 21.23
C TYR A 134 -0.49 7.20 21.90
N PHE A 135 -0.82 8.36 22.46
CA PHE A 135 -2.12 8.64 23.06
C PHE A 135 -3.01 9.43 22.11
N LYS A 136 -4.34 9.31 22.28
CA LYS A 136 -5.33 9.99 21.42
C LYS A 136 -5.21 11.51 21.42
N ASN A 137 -4.69 12.11 22.49
CA ASN A 137 -4.40 13.54 22.59
C ASN A 137 -3.15 13.98 21.78
N LYS A 138 -2.63 13.10 20.91
CA LYS A 138 -1.43 13.31 20.08
C LYS A 138 -0.13 13.46 20.87
N THR A 139 -0.12 13.06 22.15
CA THR A 139 1.11 12.94 22.95
C THR A 139 1.66 11.52 22.85
N TYR A 140 2.91 11.33 23.26
CA TYR A 140 3.55 10.01 23.27
C TYR A 140 4.42 9.81 24.49
N LEU A 141 4.58 8.55 24.90
CA LEU A 141 5.52 8.10 25.91
C LEU A 141 6.62 7.28 25.24
N VAL A 142 7.88 7.55 25.62
CA VAL A 142 9.07 6.87 25.10
C VAL A 142 9.66 6.00 26.21
N LEU A 143 9.81 4.71 25.94
CA LEU A 143 10.54 3.78 26.79
C LEU A 143 11.83 3.40 26.10
N LYS A 144 12.95 3.51 26.81
CA LYS A 144 14.25 3.02 26.39
C LYS A 144 14.69 1.95 27.38
N PRO A 145 15.36 0.87 26.94
CA PRO A 145 15.96 -0.06 27.88
C PRO A 145 16.97 0.68 28.76
N GLU A 146 16.97 0.35 30.04
CA GLU A 146 18.01 0.81 30.96
C GLU A 146 19.34 0.15 30.55
N LYS A 147 20.45 0.87 30.70
CA LYS A 147 21.76 0.48 30.19
C LYS A 147 22.46 -0.50 31.11
#